data_AF-A0A556MK73-F1
#
_entry.id   AF-A0A556MK73-F1
#
_cell.length_a   1.000
_cell.length_b   1.000
_cell.length_c   1.000
_cell.angle_alpha   90.00
_cell.angle_beta   90.00
_cell.angle_gamma   90.00
#
_symmetry.space_group_name_H-M   'P 1'
#
loop_
_entity.id
_entity.type
_entity.pdbx_description
1 polymer ?
#
loop_
_entity_poly.entity_id
_entity_poly.type
_entity_poly.pdbx_seq_one_letter_code
_entity_poly.pdbx_strand_id
1 'polypeptide(L)'
;MKKLKFSSEKSLLKLIESYFGLMPDDQKIKDEKPEPPTVAGLALFLGFNSKEDFDSYELKGKYAAEVKRARFRVMAYYESRLHYPAPTGAMFALKSMGWYEKTSKKPRQVKSLKVQLIETGPNPASSEKEVEQ
;
A
#
# COMPACT_ATOMS: atom_id res chain seq x y z
N MET A 1 18.51 -2.39 -22.36
CA MET A 1 17.70 -1.16 -22.15
C MET A 1 16.22 -1.54 -22.24
N LYS A 2 15.47 -1.57 -21.12
CA LYS A 2 14.00 -1.76 -21.18
C LYS A 2 13.44 -0.55 -21.97
N LYS A 3 12.87 -0.78 -23.16
CA LYS A 3 12.18 0.29 -23.91
C LYS A 3 11.13 0.91 -23.00
N LEU A 4 11.16 2.23 -22.86
CA LEU A 4 10.04 2.98 -22.29
C LEU A 4 8.78 2.59 -23.09
N LYS A 5 7.70 2.11 -22.43
CA LYS A 5 6.44 1.77 -23.11
C LYS A 5 5.76 2.98 -23.75
N PHE A 6 6.08 4.18 -23.26
CA PHE A 6 5.48 5.44 -23.71
C PHE A 6 6.53 6.28 -24.43
N SER A 7 6.29 6.60 -25.70
CA SER A 7 7.21 7.38 -26.53
C SER A 7 7.11 8.89 -26.29
N SER A 8 6.00 9.37 -25.71
CA SER A 8 5.74 10.79 -25.47
C SER A 8 4.78 10.98 -24.29
N GLU A 9 4.93 12.09 -23.57
CA GLU A 9 4.02 12.51 -22.49
C GLU A 9 2.56 12.58 -22.97
N LYS A 10 2.34 13.15 -24.16
CA LYS A 10 1.00 13.26 -24.77
C LYS A 10 0.36 11.90 -25.01
N SER A 11 1.16 10.90 -25.38
CA SER A 11 0.66 9.53 -25.58
C SER A 11 0.24 8.87 -24.26
N LEU A 12 1.00 9.11 -23.19
CA LEU A 12 0.67 8.60 -21.86
C LEU A 12 -0.59 9.26 -21.31
N LEU A 13 -0.71 10.58 -21.43
CA LEU A 13 -1.91 11.31 -21.01
C LEU A 13 -3.14 10.83 -21.78
N LYS A 14 -3.02 10.61 -23.08
CA LYS A 14 -4.12 10.05 -23.89
C LYS A 14 -4.55 8.67 -23.41
N LEU A 15 -3.61 7.80 -23.00
CA LEU A 15 -3.93 6.50 -22.41
C LEU A 15 -4.61 6.64 -21.06
N ILE A 16 -4.09 7.51 -20.18
CA ILE A 16 -4.70 7.78 -18.88
C ILE A 16 -6.13 8.29 -19.06
N GLU A 17 -6.34 9.29 -19.91
CA GLU A 17 -7.68 9.81 -20.19
C GLU A 17 -8.56 8.77 -20.88
N SER A 18 -8.01 7.91 -21.73
CA SER A 18 -8.77 6.80 -22.30
C SER A 18 -9.19 5.80 -21.22
N TYR A 19 -8.34 5.48 -20.24
CA TYR A 19 -8.70 4.57 -19.16
C TYR A 19 -9.86 5.12 -18.32
N PHE A 20 -9.82 6.42 -18.01
CA PHE A 20 -10.87 7.08 -17.24
C PHE A 20 -12.07 7.53 -18.08
N GLY A 21 -11.94 7.71 -19.39
CA GLY A 21 -13.01 8.06 -20.32
C GLY A 21 -13.70 6.86 -20.97
N LEU A 22 -13.10 5.66 -20.86
CA LEU A 22 -13.82 4.39 -21.00
C LEU A 22 -14.75 4.13 -19.81
N MET A 23 -14.68 4.95 -18.75
CA MET A 23 -15.74 5.02 -17.76
C MET A 23 -16.88 5.79 -18.42
N PRO A 24 -18.07 5.18 -18.62
CA PRO A 24 -19.19 5.88 -19.22
C PRO A 24 -19.52 7.15 -18.42
N ASP A 25 -19.31 8.30 -19.05
CA ASP A 25 -20.04 9.54 -18.74
C ASP A 25 -21.50 9.26 -19.07
N ASP A 26 -22.26 8.73 -18.10
CA ASP A 26 -23.73 8.63 -17.97
C ASP A 26 -24.64 8.36 -19.20
N GLN A 27 -24.14 8.18 -20.42
CA GLN A 27 -24.94 8.11 -21.63
C GLN A 27 -24.18 7.37 -22.74
N LYS A 28 -24.29 6.03 -22.73
CA LYS A 28 -24.84 5.22 -23.84
C LYS A 28 -24.59 3.72 -23.62
N ILE A 29 -25.67 3.05 -23.20
CA ILE A 29 -26.09 1.70 -23.61
C ILE A 29 -25.00 0.61 -23.55
N LYS A 30 -24.86 0.03 -22.36
CA LYS A 30 -24.98 -1.41 -22.08
C LYS A 30 -25.39 -1.53 -20.62
N ASP A 31 -26.21 -2.50 -20.26
CA ASP A 31 -26.65 -2.77 -18.89
C ASP A 31 -25.51 -3.19 -17.92
N GLU A 32 -24.25 -2.89 -18.28
CA GLU A 32 -23.05 -3.10 -17.49
C GLU A 32 -22.75 -1.82 -16.72
N LYS A 33 -22.92 -1.91 -15.40
CA LYS A 33 -22.51 -0.88 -14.45
C LYS A 33 -21.03 -0.54 -14.69
N PRO A 34 -20.63 0.75 -14.79
CA PRO A 34 -19.22 1.12 -14.93
C PRO A 34 -18.36 0.40 -13.89
N GLU A 35 -17.35 -0.34 -14.36
CA GLU A 35 -16.41 -0.99 -13.46
C GLU A 35 -15.67 0.08 -12.65
N PRO A 36 -15.50 -0.09 -11.33
CA PRO A 36 -14.76 0.87 -10.53
C PRO A 36 -13.29 0.91 -10.97
N PRO A 37 -12.67 2.09 -11.11
CA PRO A 37 -11.25 2.19 -11.44
C PRO A 37 -10.41 1.57 -10.32
N THR A 38 -9.35 0.85 -10.70
CA THR A 38 -8.41 0.21 -9.76
C THR A 38 -6.98 0.54 -10.17
N VAL A 39 -6.05 0.57 -9.20
CA VAL A 39 -4.62 0.75 -9.50
C VAL A 39 -4.10 -0.38 -10.38
N ALA A 40 -4.57 -1.61 -10.15
CA ALA A 40 -4.22 -2.76 -10.98
C ALA A 40 -4.74 -2.61 -12.41
N GLY A 41 -5.99 -2.17 -12.59
CA GLY A 41 -6.58 -1.93 -13.91
C GLY A 41 -5.84 -0.83 -14.67
N LEU A 42 -5.50 0.28 -14.00
CA LEU A 42 -4.67 1.33 -14.57
C LEU A 42 -3.30 0.80 -14.99
N ALA A 43 -2.63 0.04 -14.12
CA ALA A 43 -1.32 -0.55 -14.41
C ALA A 43 -1.39 -1.48 -15.63
N LEU A 44 -2.37 -2.38 -15.69
CA LEU A 44 -2.61 -3.27 -16.83
C LEU A 44 -2.88 -2.51 -18.13
N PHE A 45 -3.70 -1.45 -18.07
CA PHE A 45 -4.03 -0.62 -19.23
C PHE A 45 -2.81 0.13 -19.77
N LEU A 46 -1.94 0.62 -18.88
CA LEU A 46 -0.65 1.21 -19.22
C LEU A 46 0.39 0.15 -19.66
N GLY A 47 0.03 -1.14 -19.60
CA GLY A 47 0.83 -2.26 -20.03
C GLY A 47 1.79 -2.79 -18.97
N PHE A 48 1.70 -2.41 -17.71
CA PHE A 48 2.56 -3.04 -16.69
C PHE A 48 2.14 -4.48 -16.43
N ASN A 49 3.12 -5.35 -16.17
CA ASN A 49 2.89 -6.78 -15.92
C ASN A 49 2.84 -7.11 -14.42
N SER A 50 3.29 -6.20 -13.57
CA SER A 50 3.25 -6.36 -12.12
C SER A 50 3.09 -5.03 -11.42
N LYS A 51 2.65 -5.09 -10.15
CA LYS A 51 2.52 -3.91 -9.30
C LYS A 51 3.88 -3.30 -8.99
N GLU A 52 4.90 -4.13 -8.80
CA GLU A 52 6.26 -3.71 -8.48
C GLU A 52 6.87 -2.90 -9.64
N ASP A 53 6.63 -3.30 -10.89
CA ASP A 53 7.07 -2.56 -12.07
C ASP A 53 6.37 -1.20 -12.17
N PHE A 54 5.07 -1.14 -11.85
CA PHE A 54 4.29 0.10 -11.82
C PHE A 54 4.80 1.05 -10.72
N ASP A 55 4.91 0.58 -9.48
CA ASP A 55 5.39 1.37 -8.34
C ASP A 55 6.83 1.85 -8.58
N SER A 56 7.70 1.02 -9.19
CA SER A 56 9.07 1.41 -9.57
C SER A 56 9.09 2.53 -10.62
N TYR A 57 8.19 2.48 -11.61
CA TYR A 57 8.05 3.55 -12.60
C TYR A 57 7.48 4.83 -11.98
N GLU A 58 6.53 4.71 -11.05
CA GLU A 58 5.99 5.85 -10.32
C GLU A 58 7.08 6.58 -9.50
N LEU A 59 8.12 5.88 -9.05
CA LEU A 59 9.23 6.49 -8.31
C LEU A 59 10.32 7.12 -9.19
N LYS A 60 10.67 6.49 -10.32
CA LYS A 60 11.87 6.83 -11.11
C LYS A 60 11.62 7.12 -12.59
N GLY A 61 10.37 6.95 -13.04
CA GLY A 61 9.99 7.05 -14.44
C GLY A 61 10.07 8.48 -14.97
N LYS A 62 10.33 8.61 -16.28
CA LYS A 62 10.39 9.89 -16.99
C LYS A 62 9.09 10.71 -16.84
N TYR A 63 7.95 10.01 -16.82
CA TYR A 63 6.60 10.60 -16.69
C TYR A 63 5.93 10.12 -15.39
N ALA A 64 6.73 10.07 -14.32
CA ALA A 64 6.26 9.62 -13.01
C ALA A 64 5.16 10.53 -12.44
N ALA A 65 5.20 11.84 -12.71
CA ALA A 65 4.23 12.79 -12.18
C ALA A 65 2.81 12.52 -12.71
N GLU A 66 2.69 12.18 -13.99
CA GLU A 66 1.44 11.87 -14.67
C GLU A 66 0.85 10.55 -14.12
N VAL A 67 1.70 9.55 -13.90
CA VAL A 67 1.29 8.26 -13.31
C VAL A 67 0.84 8.44 -11.86
N LYS A 68 1.56 9.24 -11.05
CA LYS A 68 1.13 9.61 -9.69
C LYS A 68 -0.23 10.28 -9.69
N ARG A 69 -0.44 11.22 -10.62
CA ARG A 69 -1.72 11.92 -10.77
C ARG A 69 -2.85 10.95 -11.16
N ALA A 70 -2.58 9.99 -12.06
CA ALA A 70 -3.54 8.96 -12.43
C ALA A 70 -3.90 8.06 -11.22
N ARG A 71 -2.91 7.63 -10.42
CA ARG A 71 -3.16 6.91 -9.17
C ARG A 71 -3.99 7.74 -8.18
N PHE A 72 -3.70 9.04 -8.07
CA PHE A 72 -4.47 9.95 -7.23
C PHE A 72 -5.94 10.05 -7.64
N ARG A 73 -6.24 10.00 -8.95
CA ARG A 73 -7.64 9.92 -9.45
C ARG A 73 -8.34 8.65 -8.99
N VAL A 74 -7.66 7.50 -9.00
CA VAL A 74 -8.21 6.24 -8.44
C VAL A 74 -8.54 6.41 -6.97
N MET A 75 -7.62 7.01 -6.18
CA MET A 75 -7.87 7.29 -4.76
C MET A 75 -9.06 8.22 -4.55
N ALA A 76 -9.18 9.29 -5.34
CA ALA A 76 -10.31 10.22 -5.27
C ALA A 76 -11.66 9.53 -5.55
N TYR A 77 -11.69 8.55 -6.47
CA TYR A 77 -12.88 7.73 -6.69
C TYR A 77 -13.24 6.90 -5.46
N TYR A 78 -12.28 6.25 -4.80
CA TYR A 78 -12.56 5.50 -3.58
C TYR A 78 -12.89 6.41 -2.40
N GLU A 79 -12.33 7.61 -2.34
CA GLU A 79 -12.67 8.60 -1.34
C GLU A 79 -14.12 9.06 -1.47
N SER A 80 -14.60 9.34 -2.69
CA SER A 80 -16.01 9.70 -2.90
C SER A 80 -16.97 8.59 -2.48
N ARG A 81 -16.55 7.31 -2.61
CA ARG A 81 -17.31 6.13 -2.15
C ARG A 81 -17.47 6.07 -0.62
N LEU A 82 -16.68 6.81 0.15
CA LEU A 82 -16.84 6.90 1.61
C LEU A 82 -18.16 7.58 2.03
N HIS A 83 -18.74 8.42 1.16
CA HIS A 83 -20.02 9.09 1.41
C HIS A 83 -21.24 8.17 1.19
N TYR A 84 -21.03 6.98 0.63
CA TYR A 84 -22.11 6.04 0.29
C TYR A 84 -22.20 4.90 1.32
N PRO A 85 -23.36 4.20 1.38
CA PRO A 85 -23.51 3.02 2.22
C PRO A 85 -22.45 1.93 1.92
N ALA A 86 -22.05 1.19 2.96
CA ALA A 86 -21.04 0.14 2.91
C ALA A 86 -19.64 0.58 2.41
N PRO A 87 -19.00 1.59 3.05
CA PRO A 87 -17.70 2.12 2.62
C PRO A 87 -16.50 1.21 2.93
N THR A 88 -16.71 0.06 3.59
CA THR A 88 -15.64 -0.84 4.07
C THR A 88 -14.67 -1.25 2.96
N GLY A 89 -15.17 -1.55 1.77
CA GLY A 89 -14.32 -1.90 0.61
C GLY A 89 -13.48 -0.72 0.13
N ALA A 90 -14.05 0.49 0.12
CA ALA A 90 -13.32 1.71 -0.23
C ALA A 90 -12.25 2.06 0.82
N MET A 91 -12.56 1.92 2.10
CA MET A 91 -11.59 2.08 3.18
C MET A 91 -10.44 1.08 3.07
N PHE A 92 -10.73 -0.19 2.76
CA PHE A 92 -9.71 -1.21 2.54
C PHE A 92 -8.81 -0.86 1.34
N ALA A 93 -9.41 -0.44 0.22
CA ALA A 93 -8.67 -0.02 -0.97
C ALA A 93 -7.75 1.17 -0.66
N LEU A 94 -8.26 2.22 0.00
CA LEU A 94 -7.47 3.38 0.40
C LEU A 94 -6.31 3.00 1.33
N LYS A 95 -6.55 2.14 2.34
CA LYS A 95 -5.48 1.62 3.21
C LYS A 95 -4.40 0.86 2.43
N SER A 96 -4.80 0.04 1.45
CA SER A 96 -3.86 -0.67 0.56
C SER A 96 -3.03 0.25 -0.33
N MET A 97 -3.52 1.47 -0.58
CA MET A 97 -2.86 2.52 -1.35
C MET A 97 -2.00 3.46 -0.49
N GLY A 98 -1.85 3.17 0.82
CA GLY A 98 -1.03 3.97 1.72
C GLY A 98 -1.80 5.06 2.48
N TRP A 99 -3.13 5.01 2.50
CA TRP A 99 -3.90 5.87 3.40
C TRP A 99 -3.83 5.31 4.82
N TYR A 100 -3.05 5.98 5.68
CA TYR A 100 -2.90 5.59 7.07
C TYR A 100 -3.76 6.48 7.95
N GLU A 101 -4.50 5.84 8.84
CA GLU A 101 -5.20 6.54 9.91
C GLU A 101 -4.16 7.01 10.93
N LYS A 102 -4.17 8.30 11.27
CA LYS A 102 -3.32 8.83 12.35
C LYS A 102 -3.80 8.23 13.67
N THR A 103 -3.23 7.12 14.09
CA THR A 103 -3.54 6.58 15.41
C THR A 103 -2.96 7.54 16.44
N SER A 104 -3.80 8.20 17.22
CA SER A 104 -3.44 8.90 18.46
C SER A 104 -3.06 7.88 19.53
N LYS A 105 -2.12 6.98 19.23
CA LYS A 105 -1.50 6.13 20.23
C LYS A 105 -0.51 7.01 20.97
N LYS A 106 -0.86 7.43 22.19
CA LYS A 106 0.15 7.81 23.18
C LYS A 106 1.20 6.70 23.16
N PRO A 107 2.52 7.01 23.15
CA PRO A 107 3.53 5.97 23.16
C PRO A 107 3.22 5.03 24.32
N ARG A 108 2.96 3.75 24.00
CA ARG A 108 2.72 2.72 25.02
C ARG A 108 4.00 2.68 25.83
N GLN A 109 3.97 3.14 27.07
CA GLN A 109 5.12 3.03 27.97
C GLN A 109 5.45 1.55 28.10
N VAL A 110 6.48 1.12 27.40
CA VAL A 110 7.00 -0.24 27.51
C VAL A 110 7.76 -0.24 28.83
N LYS A 111 7.14 -0.73 29.90
CA LYS A 111 7.86 -0.95 31.16
C LYS A 111 8.89 -2.05 30.90
N SER A 112 10.18 -1.70 30.96
CA SER A 112 11.26 -2.68 30.88
C SER A 112 11.19 -3.60 32.10
N LEU A 113 10.96 -4.89 31.88
CA LEU A 113 11.09 -5.90 32.92
C LEU A 113 12.59 -6.17 33.12
N LYS A 114 13.11 -5.98 34.33
CA LYS A 114 14.46 -6.43 34.70
C LYS A 114 14.36 -7.88 35.14
N VAL A 115 14.80 -8.81 34.29
CA VAL A 115 14.96 -10.21 34.69
C VAL A 115 16.30 -10.30 35.41
N GLN A 116 16.28 -10.66 36.70
CA GLN A 116 17.48 -10.96 37.48
C GLN A 116 17.57 -12.47 37.66
N LEU A 117 18.72 -13.05 37.32
CA LEU A 117 19.05 -14.42 37.70
C LEU A 117 19.46 -14.39 39.17
N ILE A 118 18.66 -14.99 40.04
CA ILE A 118 19.01 -15.19 41.45
C ILE A 118 19.43 -16.65 41.57
N GLU A 119 20.70 -16.90 41.84
CA GLU A 119 21.17 -18.23 42.19
C GLU A 119 20.72 -18.54 43.63
N THR A 120 19.49 -19.03 43.78
CA THR A 120 19.02 -19.54 45.07
C THR A 120 19.49 -20.99 45.21
N GLY A 121 20.66 -21.18 45.81
CA GLY A 121 21.21 -22.47 46.18
C GLY A 121 22.52 -22.30 46.95
N PRO A 122 22.93 -23.29 47.77
CA PRO A 122 24.26 -23.27 48.37
C PRO A 122 25.32 -23.23 47.27
N ASN A 123 26.37 -22.43 47.46
CA ASN A 123 27.49 -22.40 46.53
C ASN A 123 28.04 -23.83 46.34
N PRO A 124 28.25 -24.28 45.09
CA PRO A 124 28.88 -25.57 44.88
C PRO A 124 30.26 -25.57 45.54
N ALA A 125 30.56 -26.61 46.32
CA ALA A 125 31.86 -26.76 46.99
C ALA A 125 32.97 -26.68 45.94
N SER A 126 33.98 -25.83 46.17
CA SER A 126 35.06 -25.65 45.19
C SER A 126 36.03 -26.83 45.19
N SER A 127 35.94 -27.71 46.19
CA SER A 127 36.71 -28.94 46.28
C SER A 127 35.98 -29.98 47.13
N GLU A 128 36.27 -31.27 46.92
CA GLU A 128 35.68 -32.38 47.69
C GLU A 128 35.96 -32.31 49.21
N LYS A 129 36.92 -31.48 49.65
CA LYS A 129 37.27 -31.31 51.07
C LYS A 129 36.35 -30.37 51.86
N GLU A 130 35.45 -29.64 51.20
CA GLU A 130 34.51 -28.70 51.84
C GLU A 130 33.13 -29.33 52.12
N VAL A 131 32.92 -30.59 51.73
CA VAL A 131 31.70 -31.33 52.08
C VAL A 131 31.93 -32.01 53.43
N GLU A 132 31.50 -31.37 54.52
CA GLU A 132 31.36 -32.06 55.81
C GLU A 132 30.30 -33.16 55.67
N GLN A 133 30.61 -34.39 56.11
CA GLN A 133 29.70 -35.54 56.13
C GLN A 133 28.72 -35.47 57.29
#